data_AF-A0A9D0ZTF8-F1
#
_entry.id   AF-A0A9D0ZTF8-F1
#
_cell.length_a   1.000
_cell.length_b   1.000
_cell.length_c   1.000
_cell.angle_alpha   90.00
_cell.angle_beta   90.00
_cell.angle_gamma   90.00
#
_symmetry.space_group_name_H-M   'P 1'
#
loop_
_entity.id
_entity.type
_entity.pdbx_description
1 polymer ?
#
loop_
_entity_poly.entity_id
_entity_poly.type
_entity_poly.pdbx_seq_one_letter_code
_entity_poly.pdbx_strand_id
1 'polypeptide(L)'
;MKKKIIIGLIIVIVLISITVLVIYLNNRIVDDNSGFTLKDDLTAEVYSEVKPSDFINKIKGKIISEDDIKTKKLGKTEVSFIYLNSDDKKRRGTFEVSVVDTEKPLVWLNSSYRTLLGSDIDLEGTIMCVDNYDSNPSCQILGDYDINTEGTYPLTFVAEDSSGNVFSKNFNLVVYTEDESSTTNSSVSSDEPKPVTNFSDVLENYKNDETEVGIDVSRYQGDVDFAKVKEAGATFVMIRAGYQNGTGGDYVLDPYFESNIKSALNNKLKVGVYFYSYADSKSEAKKQAKWVIKQIKKYDISLPVVFDFESFKAFNEMDLSIFGLNEIADTFINTVEDAGYNGVLYGSKNYLKSIWKYHTKSVWLAHYTSQTDYDGEYFMWQMCDDGVIDGINGYVDIDILYKNSRKD
;
A
#
# COMPACT_ATOMS: atom_id res chain seq x y z
N MET A 1 -15.53 -79.71 -9.46
CA MET A 1 -14.54 -78.63 -9.22
C MET A 1 -14.98 -77.27 -9.77
N LYS A 2 -15.34 -77.14 -11.06
CA LYS A 2 -15.71 -75.84 -11.68
C LYS A 2 -16.82 -75.04 -10.96
N LYS A 3 -17.90 -75.68 -10.48
CA LYS A 3 -19.00 -74.99 -9.76
C LYS A 3 -18.56 -74.32 -8.45
N LYS A 4 -17.70 -74.97 -7.65
CA LYS A 4 -17.18 -74.40 -6.39
C LYS A 4 -16.24 -73.21 -6.63
N ILE A 5 -15.45 -73.27 -7.70
CA ILE A 5 -14.55 -72.17 -8.11
C ILE A 5 -15.36 -70.95 -8.60
N ILE A 6 -16.41 -71.17 -9.40
CA ILE A 6 -17.30 -70.09 -9.86
C ILE A 6 -18.02 -69.42 -8.68
N ILE A 7 -18.54 -70.20 -7.73
CA ILE A 7 -19.19 -69.66 -6.52
C ILE A 7 -18.19 -68.85 -5.68
N GLY A 8 -16.96 -69.37 -5.50
CA GLY A 8 -15.89 -68.64 -4.80
C GLY A 8 -15.54 -67.31 -5.49
N LEU A 9 -15.44 -67.30 -6.82
CA LEU A 9 -15.17 -66.08 -7.59
C LEU A 9 -16.30 -65.05 -7.47
N ILE A 10 -17.56 -65.49 -7.50
CA ILE A 10 -18.73 -64.60 -7.31
C ILE A 10 -18.71 -63.97 -5.91
N ILE A 11 -18.39 -64.74 -4.86
CA ILE A 11 -18.29 -64.22 -3.49
C ILE A 11 -17.19 -63.16 -3.38
N VAL A 12 -16.03 -63.39 -3.98
CA VAL A 12 -14.93 -62.42 -3.99
C VAL A 12 -15.32 -61.14 -4.73
N ILE A 13 -15.98 -61.25 -5.89
CA ILE A 13 -16.47 -60.08 -6.65
C ILE A 13 -17.49 -59.29 -5.81
N VAL A 14 -18.45 -59.97 -5.16
CA VAL A 14 -19.44 -59.32 -4.30
C VAL A 14 -18.78 -58.60 -3.13
N LEU A 15 -17.79 -59.22 -2.47
CA LEU A 15 -17.03 -58.59 -1.38
C LEU A 15 -16.28 -57.35 -1.87
N ILE A 16 -15.60 -57.42 -3.02
CA ILE A 16 -14.92 -56.26 -3.61
C ILE A 16 -15.93 -55.16 -3.95
N SER A 17 -17.07 -55.49 -4.55
CA SER A 17 -18.12 -54.52 -4.88
C SER A 17 -18.69 -53.85 -3.62
N ILE A 18 -18.90 -54.61 -2.53
CA ILE A 18 -19.33 -54.05 -1.25
C ILE A 18 -18.25 -53.12 -0.69
N THR A 19 -16.98 -53.52 -0.70
CA THR A 19 -15.87 -52.67 -0.22
C THR A 19 -15.76 -51.39 -1.03
N VAL A 20 -15.81 -51.46 -2.36
CA VAL A 20 -15.80 -50.28 -3.24
C VAL A 20 -16.99 -49.38 -2.98
N LEU A 21 -18.19 -49.94 -2.79
CA LEU A 21 -19.39 -49.18 -2.46
C LEU A 21 -19.28 -48.51 -1.09
N VAL A 22 -18.74 -49.20 -0.08
CA VAL A 22 -18.50 -48.64 1.26
C VAL A 22 -17.49 -47.49 1.19
N ILE A 23 -16.38 -47.67 0.45
CA ILE A 23 -15.39 -46.60 0.24
C ILE A 23 -16.04 -45.41 -0.47
N TYR A 24 -16.83 -45.66 -1.52
CA TYR A 24 -17.54 -44.61 -2.25
C TYR A 24 -18.52 -43.85 -1.35
N LEU A 25 -19.35 -44.56 -0.59
CA LEU A 25 -20.33 -43.96 0.33
C LEU A 25 -19.67 -43.21 1.47
N ASN A 26 -18.54 -43.70 2.00
CA ASN A 26 -17.78 -43.03 3.06
C ASN A 26 -17.04 -41.78 2.56
N ASN A 27 -16.61 -41.77 1.29
CA ASN A 27 -15.88 -40.63 0.71
C ASN A 27 -16.79 -39.60 0.03
N ARG A 28 -18.08 -39.88 -0.13
CA ARG A 28 -19.04 -38.95 -0.73
C ARG A 28 -19.25 -37.74 0.19
N ILE A 29 -19.13 -36.55 -0.39
CA ILE A 29 -19.52 -35.28 0.25
C ILE A 29 -21.01 -35.05 -0.02
N VAL A 30 -21.76 -34.75 1.04
CA VAL A 30 -23.18 -34.44 0.99
C VAL A 30 -23.41 -33.10 1.66
N ASP A 31 -24.26 -32.25 1.08
CA ASP A 31 -24.63 -30.96 1.66
C ASP A 31 -25.45 -31.21 2.95
N ASP A 32 -25.02 -30.60 4.05
CA ASP A 32 -25.61 -30.80 5.38
C ASP A 32 -25.31 -29.61 6.28
N ASN A 33 -26.34 -28.78 6.50
CA ASN A 33 -26.27 -27.60 7.35
C ASN A 33 -26.75 -27.86 8.79
N SER A 34 -27.10 -29.11 9.14
CA SER A 34 -27.59 -29.44 10.49
C SER A 34 -26.45 -29.62 11.51
N GLY A 35 -25.23 -29.81 11.02
CA GLY A 35 -24.04 -30.05 11.84
C GLY A 35 -23.37 -28.80 12.40
N PHE A 36 -23.86 -27.60 12.11
CA PHE A 36 -23.32 -26.35 12.65
C PHE A 36 -24.40 -25.31 12.90
N THR A 37 -24.05 -24.27 13.66
CA THR A 37 -24.87 -23.07 13.89
C THR A 37 -24.03 -21.86 13.52
N LEU A 38 -24.65 -20.91 12.86
CA LEU A 38 -24.03 -19.65 12.45
C LEU A 38 -24.01 -18.63 13.59
N LYS A 39 -23.16 -17.60 13.46
CA LYS A 39 -23.25 -16.37 14.24
C LYS A 39 -24.48 -15.57 13.82
N ASP A 40 -24.93 -14.66 14.68
CA ASP A 40 -26.08 -13.80 14.40
C ASP A 40 -25.76 -12.79 13.28
N ASP A 41 -24.52 -12.32 13.26
CA ASP A 41 -23.98 -11.44 12.22
C ASP A 41 -23.19 -12.25 11.20
N LEU A 42 -23.62 -12.14 9.94
CA LEU A 42 -23.04 -12.77 8.76
C LEU A 42 -22.57 -11.72 7.75
N THR A 43 -22.09 -10.58 8.26
CA THR A 43 -21.51 -9.52 7.44
C THR A 43 -19.99 -9.63 7.37
N ALA A 44 -19.44 -9.40 6.17
CA ALA A 44 -18.01 -9.29 5.95
C ALA A 44 -17.70 -7.93 5.34
N GLU A 45 -16.65 -7.27 5.80
CA GLU A 45 -16.18 -6.05 5.15
C GLU A 45 -15.63 -6.36 3.76
N VAL A 46 -15.87 -5.46 2.83
CA VAL A 46 -15.30 -5.53 1.48
C VAL A 46 -13.77 -5.55 1.58
N TYR A 47 -13.15 -6.39 0.75
CA TYR A 47 -11.70 -6.64 0.73
C TYR A 47 -11.11 -7.32 1.99
N SER A 48 -11.92 -7.72 2.97
CA SER A 48 -11.43 -8.46 4.13
C SER A 48 -11.03 -9.90 3.80
N GLU A 49 -9.99 -10.40 4.45
CA GLU A 49 -9.58 -11.81 4.41
C GLU A 49 -10.32 -12.59 5.50
N VAL A 50 -11.48 -13.17 5.15
CA VAL A 50 -12.32 -13.93 6.08
C VAL A 50 -12.65 -15.32 5.55
N LYS A 51 -12.82 -16.26 6.48
CA LYS A 51 -13.09 -17.67 6.21
C LYS A 51 -14.48 -18.10 6.69
N PRO A 52 -15.02 -19.21 6.15
CA PRO A 52 -16.27 -19.78 6.63
C PRO A 52 -16.29 -20.01 8.15
N SER A 53 -15.18 -20.45 8.73
CA SER A 53 -15.01 -20.61 10.18
C SER A 53 -15.33 -19.36 10.99
N ASP A 54 -15.08 -18.17 10.46
CA ASP A 54 -15.27 -16.90 11.16
C ASP A 54 -16.75 -16.60 11.40
N PHE A 55 -17.66 -17.27 10.68
CA PHE A 55 -19.10 -17.09 10.76
C PHE A 55 -19.82 -18.24 11.47
N ILE A 56 -19.08 -19.27 11.89
CA ILE A 56 -19.63 -20.44 12.58
C ILE A 56 -19.53 -20.22 14.09
N ASN A 57 -20.67 -20.25 14.78
CA ASN A 57 -20.73 -20.18 16.24
C ASN A 57 -20.37 -21.54 16.88
N LYS A 58 -20.93 -22.63 16.37
CA LYS A 58 -20.66 -23.99 16.85
C LYS A 58 -20.71 -24.99 15.71
N ILE A 59 -19.89 -26.04 15.79
CA ILE A 59 -19.88 -27.15 14.85
C ILE A 59 -19.80 -28.48 15.60
N LYS A 60 -20.63 -29.44 15.18
CA LYS A 60 -20.62 -30.83 15.67
C LYS A 60 -19.69 -31.66 14.80
N GLY A 61 -18.40 -31.55 15.10
CA GLY A 61 -17.32 -32.23 14.38
C GLY A 61 -16.17 -31.28 14.07
N LYS A 62 -15.57 -31.37 12.89
CA LYS A 62 -14.35 -30.59 12.57
C LYS A 62 -14.30 -30.13 11.12
N ILE A 63 -14.01 -28.86 10.88
CA ILE A 63 -13.70 -28.31 9.55
C ILE A 63 -12.41 -28.95 9.05
N ILE A 64 -12.43 -29.45 7.81
CA ILE A 64 -11.28 -30.10 7.16
C ILE A 64 -10.82 -29.41 5.89
N SER A 65 -11.65 -28.54 5.30
CA SER A 65 -11.29 -27.74 4.12
C SER A 65 -12.18 -26.51 4.06
N GLU A 66 -11.58 -25.34 3.91
CA GLU A 66 -12.28 -24.08 3.68
C GLU A 66 -11.37 -23.16 2.86
N ASP A 67 -11.97 -22.41 1.94
CA ASP A 67 -11.28 -21.39 1.15
C ASP A 67 -11.70 -20.00 1.67
N ASP A 68 -10.90 -18.99 1.40
CA ASP A 68 -11.24 -17.61 1.74
C ASP A 68 -12.52 -17.16 1.01
N ILE A 69 -13.35 -16.40 1.70
CA ILE A 69 -14.59 -15.86 1.16
C ILE A 69 -14.25 -14.73 0.19
N LYS A 70 -14.92 -14.71 -0.95
CA LYS A 70 -14.75 -13.66 -1.97
C LYS A 70 -15.42 -12.37 -1.50
N THR A 71 -14.62 -11.44 -0.99
CA THR A 71 -15.06 -10.14 -0.45
C THR A 71 -14.78 -8.96 -1.39
N LYS A 72 -14.32 -9.18 -2.63
CA LYS A 72 -13.99 -8.08 -3.57
C LYS A 72 -15.21 -7.37 -4.19
N LYS A 73 -16.43 -7.80 -3.88
CA LYS A 73 -17.67 -7.22 -4.42
C LYS A 73 -18.73 -7.20 -3.33
N LEU A 74 -19.46 -6.09 -3.25
CA LEU A 74 -20.60 -5.96 -2.35
C LEU A 74 -21.75 -6.90 -2.70
N GLY A 75 -22.54 -7.21 -1.69
CA GLY A 75 -23.73 -8.03 -1.79
C GLY A 75 -23.55 -9.43 -1.23
N LYS A 76 -24.54 -10.28 -1.52
CA LYS A 76 -24.62 -11.63 -0.98
C LYS A 76 -23.71 -12.59 -1.74
N THR A 77 -22.94 -13.37 -1.01
CA THR A 77 -22.06 -14.40 -1.56
C THR A 77 -22.36 -15.74 -0.90
N GLU A 78 -22.50 -16.79 -1.72
CA GLU A 78 -22.65 -18.15 -1.22
C GLU A 78 -21.28 -18.69 -0.80
N VAL A 79 -21.23 -19.19 0.42
CA VAL A 79 -20.03 -19.73 1.05
C VAL A 79 -20.21 -21.24 1.23
N SER A 80 -19.14 -22.00 0.99
CA SER A 80 -19.13 -23.44 1.24
C SER A 80 -17.82 -23.90 1.89
N PHE A 81 -17.92 -24.89 2.76
CA PHE A 81 -16.77 -25.49 3.44
C PHE A 81 -17.02 -26.99 3.67
N ILE A 82 -15.96 -27.77 3.86
CA ILE A 82 -16.05 -29.20 4.14
C ILE A 82 -15.72 -29.46 5.60
N TYR A 83 -16.57 -30.22 6.27
CA TYR A 83 -16.37 -30.66 7.65
C TYR A 83 -16.67 -32.16 7.81
N LEU A 84 -16.13 -32.76 8.87
CA LEU A 84 -16.54 -34.07 9.36
C LEU A 84 -17.67 -33.87 10.35
N ASN A 85 -18.79 -34.57 10.18
CA ASN A 85 -19.88 -34.58 11.16
C ASN A 85 -19.55 -35.49 12.36
N SER A 86 -20.49 -35.64 13.30
CA SER A 86 -20.34 -36.50 14.48
C SER A 86 -20.09 -37.99 14.19
N ASP A 87 -20.37 -38.44 12.97
CA ASP A 87 -20.16 -39.83 12.52
C ASP A 87 -18.88 -39.98 11.69
N ASP A 88 -17.98 -38.99 11.73
CA ASP A 88 -16.76 -38.90 10.92
C ASP A 88 -17.00 -38.96 9.40
N LYS A 89 -18.19 -38.56 8.95
CA LYS A 89 -18.51 -38.49 7.51
C LYS A 89 -18.31 -37.07 7.00
N LYS A 90 -17.72 -36.97 5.79
CA LYS A 90 -17.54 -35.68 5.11
C LYS A 90 -18.88 -35.06 4.72
N ARG A 91 -19.05 -33.78 5.04
CA ARG A 91 -20.20 -32.95 4.73
C ARG A 91 -19.76 -31.63 4.14
N ARG A 92 -20.59 -31.06 3.28
CA ARG A 92 -20.45 -29.68 2.83
C ARG A 92 -21.44 -28.82 3.62
N GLY A 93 -20.93 -27.85 4.35
CA GLY A 93 -21.75 -26.78 4.89
C GLY A 93 -21.85 -25.66 3.87
N THR A 94 -23.03 -25.07 3.74
CA THR A 94 -23.28 -23.87 2.92
C THR A 94 -24.07 -22.83 3.69
N PHE A 95 -23.75 -21.56 3.47
CA PHE A 95 -24.52 -20.42 3.99
C PHE A 95 -24.20 -19.19 3.16
N GLU A 96 -24.90 -18.09 3.42
CA GLU A 96 -24.71 -16.82 2.73
C GLU A 96 -24.06 -15.81 3.67
N VAL A 97 -23.08 -15.07 3.15
CA VAL A 97 -22.46 -13.92 3.82
C VAL A 97 -22.82 -12.66 3.03
N SER A 98 -23.14 -11.58 3.73
CA SER A 98 -23.36 -10.27 3.12
C SER A 98 -22.07 -9.47 3.16
N VAL A 99 -21.46 -9.26 2.00
CA VAL A 99 -20.30 -8.37 1.87
C VAL A 99 -20.80 -6.94 1.83
N VAL A 100 -20.35 -6.14 2.79
CA VAL A 100 -20.76 -4.74 2.99
C VAL A 100 -19.54 -3.85 3.02
N ASP A 101 -19.76 -2.57 2.87
CA ASP A 101 -18.73 -1.55 3.04
C ASP A 101 -19.24 -0.57 4.09
N THR A 102 -18.58 -0.57 5.24
CA THR A 102 -18.95 0.27 6.39
C THR A 102 -17.92 1.36 6.68
N GLU A 103 -16.89 1.44 5.86
CA GLU A 103 -15.85 2.46 6.00
C GLU A 103 -16.35 3.79 5.43
N LYS A 104 -15.97 4.89 6.08
CA LYS A 104 -16.33 6.22 5.62
C LYS A 104 -15.26 6.73 4.64
N PRO A 105 -15.61 7.67 3.75
CA PRO A 105 -14.62 8.38 2.96
C PRO A 105 -13.51 8.95 3.83
N LEU A 106 -12.29 8.75 3.35
CA LEU A 106 -11.07 9.21 3.96
C LEU A 106 -10.73 10.60 3.43
N VAL A 107 -10.66 11.57 4.36
CA VAL A 107 -10.49 12.98 4.03
C VAL A 107 -9.26 13.57 4.72
N TRP A 108 -8.30 14.08 3.94
CA TRP A 108 -7.15 14.85 4.47
C TRP A 108 -7.50 16.33 4.59
N LEU A 109 -8.16 16.66 5.69
CA LEU A 109 -8.63 18.02 5.98
C LEU A 109 -7.80 18.70 7.08
N ASN A 110 -7.17 19.82 6.74
CA ASN A 110 -6.55 20.73 7.71
C ASN A 110 -7.62 21.46 8.52
N SER A 111 -7.27 21.86 9.75
CA SER A 111 -8.18 22.65 10.60
C SER A 111 -8.43 24.05 10.06
N SER A 112 -7.50 24.59 9.27
CA SER A 112 -7.64 25.89 8.62
C SER A 112 -6.93 25.95 7.27
N TYR A 113 -7.56 26.62 6.33
CA TYR A 113 -7.01 27.00 5.02
C TYR A 113 -6.96 28.51 4.94
N ARG A 114 -5.97 29.06 4.23
CA ARG A 114 -5.79 30.51 4.07
C ARG A 114 -5.70 30.84 2.60
N THR A 115 -6.34 31.93 2.19
CA THR A 115 -6.25 32.41 0.82
C THR A 115 -6.24 33.94 0.76
N LEU A 116 -5.59 34.48 -0.27
CA LEU A 116 -5.57 35.93 -0.51
C LEU A 116 -6.95 36.42 -0.96
N LEU A 117 -7.29 37.64 -0.57
CA LEU A 117 -8.51 38.31 -1.02
C LEU A 117 -8.55 38.38 -2.55
N GLY A 118 -9.66 37.87 -3.13
CA GLY A 118 -9.88 37.81 -4.58
C GLY A 118 -9.17 36.68 -5.30
N SER A 119 -8.61 35.69 -4.58
CA SER A 119 -7.94 34.53 -5.20
C SER A 119 -8.91 33.60 -5.93
N ASP A 120 -8.46 32.96 -7.00
CA ASP A 120 -9.20 31.91 -7.73
C ASP A 120 -8.96 30.51 -7.13
N ILE A 121 -9.13 30.37 -5.80
CA ILE A 121 -8.84 29.11 -5.11
C ILE A 121 -9.94 28.07 -5.37
N ASP A 122 -9.54 26.90 -5.85
CA ASP A 122 -10.37 25.68 -5.82
C ASP A 122 -10.18 24.98 -4.47
N LEU A 123 -10.99 25.39 -3.48
CA LEU A 123 -10.86 24.86 -2.12
C LEU A 123 -11.23 23.38 -2.05
N GLU A 124 -12.25 22.94 -2.79
CA GLU A 124 -12.67 21.53 -2.82
C GLU A 124 -11.59 20.64 -3.44
N GLY A 125 -11.01 21.05 -4.57
CA GLY A 125 -9.94 20.31 -5.24
C GLY A 125 -8.63 20.22 -4.44
N THR A 126 -8.44 21.03 -3.39
CA THR A 126 -7.27 20.94 -2.50
C THR A 126 -7.42 19.91 -1.38
N ILE A 127 -8.63 19.44 -1.12
CA ILE A 127 -8.93 18.51 -0.02
C ILE A 127 -9.03 17.11 -0.62
N MET A 128 -8.12 16.20 -0.23
CA MET A 128 -8.24 14.81 -0.66
C MET A 128 -9.52 14.22 -0.07
N CYS A 129 -10.34 13.61 -0.92
CA CYS A 129 -11.57 12.95 -0.58
C CYS A 129 -11.68 11.65 -1.38
N VAL A 130 -11.31 10.54 -0.74
CA VAL A 130 -11.18 9.22 -1.40
C VAL A 130 -11.81 8.15 -0.52
N ASP A 131 -12.15 7.02 -1.10
CA ASP A 131 -12.81 5.94 -0.36
C ASP A 131 -12.18 4.57 -0.65
N ASN A 132 -12.35 3.61 0.27
CA ASN A 132 -11.82 2.25 0.12
C ASN A 132 -12.44 1.51 -1.06
N TYR A 133 -13.73 1.66 -1.30
CA TYR A 133 -14.48 0.93 -2.32
C TYR A 133 -15.01 1.85 -3.42
N ASP A 134 -15.61 2.98 -3.05
CA ASP A 134 -16.12 3.98 -3.99
C ASP A 134 -14.96 4.73 -4.65
N SER A 135 -14.97 4.75 -5.98
CA SER A 135 -13.94 5.45 -6.75
C SER A 135 -14.23 6.94 -6.91
N ASN A 136 -15.44 7.39 -6.58
CA ASN A 136 -15.85 8.78 -6.71
C ASN A 136 -16.89 9.14 -5.63
N PRO A 137 -16.47 9.21 -4.34
CA PRO A 137 -17.36 9.65 -3.28
C PRO A 137 -17.85 11.07 -3.52
N SER A 138 -19.05 11.39 -3.05
CA SER A 138 -19.61 12.74 -3.12
C SER A 138 -18.96 13.61 -2.04
N CYS A 139 -18.28 14.69 -2.44
CA CYS A 139 -17.53 15.56 -1.53
C CYS A 139 -17.97 17.01 -1.73
N GLN A 140 -18.29 17.71 -0.63
CA GLN A 140 -18.79 19.08 -0.68
C GLN A 140 -18.40 19.90 0.55
N ILE A 141 -18.25 21.20 0.35
CA ILE A 141 -18.12 22.18 1.44
C ILE A 141 -19.49 22.82 1.73
N LEU A 142 -19.93 22.71 2.98
CA LEU A 142 -21.13 23.37 3.50
C LEU A 142 -20.76 24.62 4.28
N GLY A 143 -21.50 25.69 4.04
CA GLY A 143 -21.34 26.99 4.68
C GLY A 143 -21.08 28.10 3.66
N ASP A 144 -21.45 29.32 4.02
CA ASP A 144 -21.26 30.48 3.16
C ASP A 144 -19.86 31.07 3.36
N TYR A 145 -19.18 31.36 2.25
CA TYR A 145 -17.93 32.12 2.26
C TYR A 145 -17.86 33.07 1.06
N ASP A 146 -17.05 34.12 1.18
CA ASP A 146 -16.80 35.08 0.10
C ASP A 146 -15.30 35.37 0.02
N ILE A 147 -14.66 34.87 -1.04
CA ILE A 147 -13.23 35.08 -1.29
C ILE A 147 -12.86 36.57 -1.49
N ASN A 148 -13.84 37.44 -1.73
CA ASN A 148 -13.62 38.88 -1.94
C ASN A 148 -13.82 39.70 -0.66
N THR A 149 -14.22 39.05 0.44
CA THR A 149 -14.42 39.69 1.72
C THR A 149 -13.43 39.11 2.73
N GLU A 150 -12.67 39.97 3.40
CA GLU A 150 -11.75 39.54 4.45
C GLU A 150 -12.53 38.96 5.65
N GLY A 151 -12.06 37.84 6.19
CA GLY A 151 -12.73 37.20 7.30
C GLY A 151 -12.33 35.75 7.54
N THR A 152 -12.82 35.21 8.64
CA THR A 152 -12.75 33.78 8.95
C THR A 152 -14.14 33.16 8.78
N TYR A 153 -14.22 32.19 7.88
CA TYR A 153 -15.44 31.50 7.51
C TYR A 153 -15.42 30.09 8.12
N PRO A 154 -16.28 29.79 9.11
CA PRO A 154 -16.45 28.44 9.61
C PRO A 154 -17.23 27.61 8.59
N LEU A 155 -16.60 26.56 8.09
CA LEU A 155 -17.12 25.69 7.05
C LEU A 155 -17.15 24.23 7.54
N THR A 156 -17.97 23.41 6.89
CA THR A 156 -18.05 21.97 7.17
C THR A 156 -17.76 21.20 5.89
N PHE A 157 -16.76 20.33 5.90
CA PHE A 157 -16.56 19.38 4.82
C PHE A 157 -17.42 18.14 5.06
N VAL A 158 -18.16 17.69 4.05
CA VAL A 158 -18.97 16.48 4.09
C VAL A 158 -18.61 15.59 2.92
N ALA A 159 -18.37 14.31 3.20
CA ALA A 159 -18.15 13.30 2.18
C ALA A 159 -19.05 12.09 2.43
N GLU A 160 -19.63 11.55 1.35
CA GLU A 160 -20.52 10.37 1.37
C GLU A 160 -20.14 9.41 0.24
N ASP A 161 -19.99 8.13 0.56
CA ASP A 161 -19.74 7.08 -0.42
C ASP A 161 -21.04 6.46 -0.98
N SER A 162 -20.88 5.60 -1.99
CA SER A 162 -21.97 4.84 -2.62
C SER A 162 -22.71 3.85 -1.69
N SER A 163 -22.13 3.51 -0.54
CA SER A 163 -22.70 2.64 0.50
C SER A 163 -23.49 3.44 1.56
N GLY A 164 -23.40 4.78 1.53
CA GLY A 164 -24.07 5.71 2.42
C GLY A 164 -23.29 6.00 3.71
N ASN A 165 -21.99 5.68 3.79
CA ASN A 165 -21.19 6.08 4.94
C ASN A 165 -20.74 7.54 4.80
N VAL A 166 -20.82 8.28 5.91
CA VAL A 166 -20.63 9.74 5.90
C VAL A 166 -19.48 10.16 6.81
N PHE A 167 -18.57 10.95 6.24
CA PHE A 167 -17.59 11.77 6.95
C PHE A 167 -18.10 13.22 7.05
N SER A 168 -17.89 13.85 8.20
CA SER A 168 -18.16 15.29 8.38
C SER A 168 -17.20 15.91 9.38
N LYS A 169 -16.58 17.05 9.03
CA LYS A 169 -15.65 17.77 9.89
C LYS A 169 -15.66 19.28 9.61
N ASN A 170 -15.63 20.07 10.68
CA ASN A 170 -15.53 21.53 10.61
C ASN A 170 -14.09 21.98 10.37
N PHE A 171 -13.93 23.05 9.60
CA PHE A 171 -12.66 23.76 9.38
C PHE A 171 -12.91 25.25 9.15
N ASN A 172 -11.85 26.04 9.14
CA ASN A 172 -11.94 27.48 8.87
C ASN A 172 -11.25 27.86 7.55
N LEU A 173 -11.92 28.62 6.70
CA LEU A 173 -11.26 29.37 5.63
C LEU A 173 -10.97 30.79 6.13
N VAL A 174 -9.71 31.20 6.04
CA VAL A 174 -9.27 32.57 6.36
C VAL A 174 -8.96 33.30 5.06
N VAL A 175 -9.75 34.30 4.72
CA VAL A 175 -9.50 35.22 3.61
C VAL A 175 -8.79 36.43 4.19
N TYR A 176 -7.58 36.72 3.70
CA TYR A 176 -6.73 37.78 4.24
C TYR A 176 -6.19 38.70 3.15
N THR A 177 -5.85 39.92 3.52
CA THR A 177 -5.16 40.91 2.66
C THR A 177 -3.65 40.79 2.76
N GLU A 178 -2.89 41.27 1.75
CA GLU A 178 -1.42 41.20 1.76
C GLU A 178 -0.79 41.85 3.01
N ASP A 179 -1.43 42.89 3.57
CA ASP A 179 -0.96 43.58 4.78
C ASP A 179 -0.99 42.66 6.02
N GLU A 180 -1.93 41.71 6.12
CA GLU A 180 -2.02 40.72 7.20
C GLU A 180 -1.11 39.50 7.00
N SER A 181 -0.51 39.32 5.81
CA SER A 181 0.56 38.34 5.64
C SER A 181 1.74 38.63 6.59
N SER A 182 1.92 39.89 7.00
CA SER A 182 3.03 40.36 7.82
C SER A 182 2.90 40.09 9.31
N THR A 183 1.71 39.72 9.82
CA THR A 183 1.46 39.53 11.27
C THR A 183 1.23 38.08 11.68
N THR A 184 1.26 37.12 10.75
CA THR A 184 1.40 35.68 11.09
C THR A 184 2.44 34.91 10.27
N ASN A 185 3.08 35.51 9.26
CA ASN A 185 4.43 35.07 8.88
C ASN A 185 5.45 35.81 9.77
N SER A 186 5.61 35.31 10.99
CA SER A 186 6.97 35.21 11.50
C SER A 186 7.71 34.18 10.64
N SER A 187 7.97 34.51 9.37
CA SER A 187 9.32 34.37 8.86
C SER A 187 10.17 35.30 9.73
N VAL A 188 10.46 34.84 10.95
CA VAL A 188 11.76 35.11 11.51
C VAL A 188 12.69 34.69 10.39
N SER A 189 13.32 35.68 9.76
CA SER A 189 14.66 35.52 9.22
C SER A 189 15.47 34.93 10.36
N SER A 190 15.36 33.61 10.52
CA SER A 190 16.28 32.85 11.32
C SER A 190 17.50 32.80 10.44
N ASP A 191 18.42 33.73 10.69
CA ASP A 191 19.84 33.51 10.43
C ASP A 191 20.37 32.31 11.26
N GLU A 192 19.51 31.64 12.05
CA GLU A 192 19.79 30.30 12.54
C GLU A 192 19.57 29.27 11.42
N PRO A 193 20.62 28.51 11.04
CA PRO A 193 20.46 27.42 10.09
C PRO A 193 19.39 26.45 10.62
N LYS A 194 18.48 26.02 9.73
CA LYS A 194 17.58 24.89 10.04
C LYS A 194 18.45 23.76 10.62
N PRO A 195 18.00 23.10 11.71
CA PRO A 195 18.70 21.92 12.18
C PRO A 195 18.84 20.94 11.01
N VAL A 196 20.04 20.38 10.87
CA VAL A 196 20.38 19.43 9.81
C VAL A 196 20.72 18.10 10.44
N THR A 197 20.48 17.03 9.70
CA THR A 197 20.89 15.69 10.13
C THR A 197 22.26 15.37 9.55
N ASN A 198 23.33 15.41 10.35
CA ASN A 198 24.65 15.04 9.85
C ASN A 198 24.72 13.52 9.61
N PHE A 199 25.20 13.12 8.43
CA PHE A 199 25.33 11.71 8.08
C PHE A 199 26.24 10.93 9.05
N SER A 200 27.28 11.59 9.58
CA SER A 200 28.17 11.00 10.60
C SER A 200 27.44 10.57 11.86
N ASP A 201 26.47 11.36 12.30
CA ASP A 201 25.71 11.11 13.53
C ASP A 201 24.74 9.96 13.29
N VAL A 202 24.16 9.86 12.10
CA VAL A 202 23.32 8.72 11.71
C VAL A 202 24.16 7.44 11.65
N LEU A 203 25.37 7.49 11.09
CA LEU A 203 26.27 6.33 11.07
C LEU A 203 26.58 5.82 12.48
N GLU A 204 26.91 6.72 13.41
CA GLU A 204 27.22 6.35 14.80
C GLU A 204 26.03 5.68 15.50
N ASN A 205 24.83 6.21 15.27
CA ASN A 205 23.63 5.74 15.96
C ASN A 205 22.99 4.50 15.32
N TYR A 206 23.10 4.34 14.00
CA TYR A 206 22.30 3.36 13.26
C TYR A 206 23.09 2.34 12.47
N LYS A 207 24.40 2.50 12.20
CA LYS A 207 25.16 1.48 11.44
C LYS A 207 25.72 0.41 12.37
N ASN A 208 25.31 -0.84 12.17
CA ASN A 208 25.82 -1.99 12.94
C ASN A 208 25.76 -3.29 12.11
N ASP A 209 25.89 -4.45 12.77
CA ASP A 209 25.89 -5.74 12.10
C ASP A 209 24.54 -6.11 11.47
N GLU A 210 23.43 -5.46 11.83
CA GLU A 210 22.09 -5.71 11.29
C GLU A 210 21.61 -4.61 10.33
N THR A 211 22.31 -3.48 10.28
CA THR A 211 21.85 -2.27 9.57
C THR A 211 22.95 -1.60 8.77
N GLU A 212 22.54 -1.05 7.64
CA GLU A 212 23.34 -0.25 6.72
C GLU A 212 22.75 1.15 6.62
N VAL A 213 23.58 2.14 6.29
CA VAL A 213 23.15 3.54 6.13
C VAL A 213 23.55 4.01 4.74
N GLY A 214 22.59 4.65 4.07
CA GLY A 214 22.71 5.12 2.70
C GLY A 214 21.89 6.39 2.50
N ILE A 215 21.74 6.76 1.24
CA ILE A 215 21.01 7.94 0.81
C ILE A 215 20.10 7.60 -0.36
N ASP A 216 19.14 8.46 -0.66
CA ASP A 216 18.49 8.46 -1.95
C ASP A 216 18.63 9.79 -2.70
N VAL A 217 18.73 9.70 -4.03
CA VAL A 217 19.08 10.84 -4.87
C VAL A 217 18.28 10.89 -6.16
N SER A 218 18.07 12.11 -6.64
CA SER A 218 17.50 12.40 -7.94
C SER A 218 18.17 13.64 -8.57
N ARG A 219 17.55 14.22 -9.59
CA ARG A 219 17.98 15.52 -10.13
C ARG A 219 18.11 16.64 -9.10
N TYR A 220 17.45 16.53 -7.95
CA TYR A 220 17.44 17.60 -6.94
C TYR A 220 18.78 17.73 -6.21
N GLN A 221 19.57 16.66 -6.13
CA GLN A 221 20.91 16.67 -5.54
C GLN A 221 22.00 17.12 -6.52
N GLY A 222 21.67 17.30 -7.80
CA GLY A 222 22.62 17.75 -8.82
C GLY A 222 23.78 16.77 -9.02
N ASP A 223 24.98 17.31 -9.21
CA ASP A 223 26.21 16.52 -9.36
C ASP A 223 26.65 15.92 -8.02
N VAL A 224 26.58 14.59 -7.90
CA VAL A 224 26.97 13.83 -6.70
C VAL A 224 28.36 13.23 -6.85
N ASP A 225 29.26 13.54 -5.92
CA ASP A 225 30.57 12.90 -5.80
C ASP A 225 30.45 11.62 -4.97
N PHE A 226 30.15 10.51 -5.65
CA PHE A 226 29.98 9.21 -5.00
C PHE A 226 31.25 8.64 -4.36
N ALA A 227 32.43 9.13 -4.72
CA ALA A 227 33.67 8.73 -4.05
C ALA A 227 33.68 9.31 -2.63
N LYS A 228 33.31 10.59 -2.49
CA LYS A 228 33.15 11.24 -1.18
C LYS A 228 31.99 10.67 -0.37
N VAL A 229 30.84 10.40 -0.99
CA VAL A 229 29.71 9.73 -0.32
C VAL A 229 30.13 8.38 0.25
N LYS A 230 30.91 7.60 -0.53
CA LYS A 230 31.45 6.32 -0.07
C LYS A 230 32.45 6.50 1.08
N GLU A 231 33.34 7.47 0.97
CA GLU A 231 34.34 7.80 1.99
C GLU A 231 33.68 8.26 3.30
N ALA A 232 32.58 9.03 3.21
CA ALA A 232 31.75 9.46 4.32
C ALA A 232 31.05 8.30 5.03
N GLY A 233 31.05 7.09 4.45
CA GLY A 233 30.65 5.86 5.12
C GLY A 233 29.35 5.24 4.61
N ALA A 234 28.70 5.84 3.60
CA ALA A 234 27.49 5.29 2.98
C ALA A 234 27.78 3.93 2.33
N THR A 235 26.86 2.98 2.48
CA THR A 235 27.00 1.63 1.92
C THR A 235 26.11 1.39 0.71
N PHE A 236 25.04 2.17 0.56
CA PHE A 236 24.11 2.07 -0.55
C PHE A 236 23.56 3.43 -1.01
N VAL A 237 22.92 3.42 -2.18
CA VAL A 237 22.11 4.54 -2.69
C VAL A 237 20.87 4.03 -3.42
N MET A 238 19.73 4.67 -3.20
CA MET A 238 18.53 4.55 -4.04
C MET A 238 18.49 5.70 -5.05
N ILE A 239 18.33 5.40 -6.34
CA ILE A 239 18.44 6.42 -7.41
C ILE A 239 17.12 6.52 -8.16
N ARG A 240 16.59 7.74 -8.35
CA ARG A 240 15.41 7.91 -9.20
C ARG A 240 15.73 7.52 -10.63
N ALA A 241 15.07 6.48 -11.14
CA ALA A 241 15.17 6.09 -12.55
C ALA A 241 14.47 7.12 -13.45
N GLY A 242 13.32 7.61 -13.01
CA GLY A 242 12.52 8.57 -13.74
C GLY A 242 11.19 8.79 -13.05
N TYR A 243 10.29 9.47 -13.76
CA TYR A 243 8.96 9.79 -13.30
C TYR A 243 7.99 9.85 -14.46
N GLN A 244 6.69 9.73 -14.19
CA GLN A 244 5.67 10.12 -15.15
C GLN A 244 5.32 11.61 -14.94
N ASN A 245 5.18 12.38 -16.01
CA ASN A 245 4.84 13.80 -15.90
C ASN A 245 3.33 14.03 -15.73
N GLY A 246 2.79 13.71 -14.55
CA GLY A 246 1.36 13.75 -14.27
C GLY A 246 0.59 12.57 -14.89
N THR A 247 -0.69 12.42 -14.52
CA THR A 247 -1.55 11.34 -15.02
C THR A 247 -1.66 11.39 -16.55
N GLY A 248 -1.38 10.27 -17.22
CA GLY A 248 -1.39 10.18 -18.68
C GLY A 248 -0.23 10.90 -19.40
N GLY A 249 0.71 11.49 -18.65
CA GLY A 249 1.88 12.17 -19.20
C GLY A 249 2.99 11.22 -19.64
N ASP A 250 4.04 11.80 -20.25
CA ASP A 250 5.21 11.06 -20.73
C ASP A 250 6.07 10.52 -19.57
N TYR A 251 6.78 9.42 -19.84
CA TYR A 251 7.83 8.90 -18.95
C TYR A 251 9.12 9.67 -19.19
N VAL A 252 9.60 10.36 -18.15
CA VAL A 252 10.80 11.18 -18.18
C VAL A 252 11.91 10.46 -17.42
N LEU A 253 13.02 10.20 -18.09
CA LEU A 253 14.24 9.72 -17.43
C LEU A 253 14.78 10.84 -16.55
N ASP A 254 15.16 10.52 -15.31
CA ASP A 254 15.81 11.52 -14.47
C ASP A 254 17.13 11.94 -15.13
N PRO A 255 17.39 13.25 -15.32
CA PRO A 255 18.55 13.73 -16.07
C PRO A 255 19.89 13.31 -15.44
N TYR A 256 19.93 13.00 -14.14
CA TYR A 256 21.13 12.50 -13.45
C TYR A 256 21.15 10.98 -13.29
N PHE A 257 20.13 10.25 -13.75
CA PHE A 257 20.05 8.80 -13.57
C PHE A 257 21.31 8.09 -14.09
N GLU A 258 21.71 8.35 -15.33
CA GLU A 258 22.82 7.65 -15.95
C GLU A 258 24.18 7.97 -15.31
N SER A 259 24.42 9.23 -14.91
CA SER A 259 25.64 9.62 -14.21
C SER A 259 25.68 9.00 -12.82
N ASN A 260 24.57 9.09 -12.08
CA ASN A 260 24.46 8.58 -10.72
C ASN A 260 24.66 7.07 -10.66
N ILE A 261 23.93 6.30 -11.47
CA ILE A 261 24.02 4.84 -11.41
C ILE A 261 25.41 4.33 -11.80
N LYS A 262 26.06 4.93 -12.82
CA LYS A 262 27.42 4.54 -13.22
C LYS A 262 28.44 4.89 -12.14
N SER A 263 28.35 6.09 -11.57
CA SER A 263 29.29 6.58 -10.56
C SER A 263 29.16 5.81 -9.24
N ALA A 264 27.93 5.55 -8.79
CA ALA A 264 27.66 4.77 -7.58
C ALA A 264 28.19 3.33 -7.67
N LEU A 265 27.92 2.64 -8.80
CA LEU A 265 28.42 1.28 -9.04
C LEU A 265 29.96 1.25 -9.15
N ASN A 266 30.57 2.24 -9.81
CA ASN A 266 32.03 2.36 -9.88
C ASN A 266 32.67 2.51 -8.49
N ASN A 267 32.01 3.24 -7.59
CA ASN A 267 32.42 3.45 -6.20
C ASN A 267 31.97 2.33 -5.24
N LYS A 268 31.47 1.20 -5.76
CA LYS A 268 31.12 0.00 -4.97
C LYS A 268 30.07 0.27 -3.90
N LEU A 269 29.11 1.15 -4.21
CA LEU A 269 27.87 1.27 -3.45
C LEU A 269 26.89 0.21 -3.95
N LYS A 270 26.08 -0.33 -3.03
CA LYS A 270 24.88 -1.07 -3.41
C LYS A 270 23.89 -0.08 -4.03
N VAL A 271 23.23 -0.48 -5.12
CA VAL A 271 22.34 0.42 -5.85
C VAL A 271 20.95 -0.19 -5.98
N GLY A 272 19.93 0.59 -5.68
CA GLY A 272 18.54 0.35 -6.04
C GLY A 272 17.97 1.55 -6.78
N VAL A 273 16.74 1.42 -7.27
CA VAL A 273 16.11 2.50 -8.04
C VAL A 273 14.66 2.69 -7.66
N TYR A 274 14.14 3.89 -7.86
CA TYR A 274 12.72 4.18 -7.68
C TYR A 274 12.13 4.91 -8.89
N PHE A 275 10.82 4.82 -9.05
CA PHE A 275 10.08 5.49 -10.10
C PHE A 275 8.87 6.21 -9.52
N TYR A 276 8.86 7.54 -9.69
CA TYR A 276 7.76 8.39 -9.23
C TYR A 276 6.58 8.29 -10.19
N SER A 277 5.53 7.63 -9.72
CA SER A 277 4.40 7.15 -10.51
C SER A 277 3.20 8.10 -10.48
N TYR A 278 2.51 8.17 -11.61
CA TYR A 278 1.15 8.69 -11.74
C TYR A 278 0.22 7.66 -12.39
N ALA A 279 0.45 6.37 -12.14
CA ALA A 279 -0.37 5.31 -12.72
C ALA A 279 -1.80 5.39 -12.18
N ASP A 280 -2.75 5.55 -13.10
CA ASP A 280 -4.21 5.56 -12.85
C ASP A 280 -4.87 4.21 -13.16
N SER A 281 -4.08 3.23 -13.60
CA SER A 281 -4.59 1.92 -14.02
C SER A 281 -3.51 0.86 -13.96
N LYS A 282 -3.92 -0.40 -13.80
CA LYS A 282 -3.00 -1.56 -13.85
C LYS A 282 -2.24 -1.66 -15.16
N SER A 283 -2.89 -1.29 -16.26
CA SER A 283 -2.27 -1.27 -17.59
C SER A 283 -1.12 -0.27 -17.61
N GLU A 284 -1.34 0.92 -17.06
CA GLU A 284 -0.31 1.97 -16.97
C GLU A 284 0.83 1.57 -16.04
N ALA A 285 0.52 1.04 -14.85
CA ALA A 285 1.51 0.51 -13.90
C ALA A 285 2.43 -0.54 -14.55
N LYS A 286 1.85 -1.44 -15.35
CA LYS A 286 2.61 -2.45 -16.10
C LYS A 286 3.52 -1.83 -17.17
N LYS A 287 3.10 -0.76 -17.84
CA LYS A 287 3.94 -0.04 -18.81
C LYS A 287 5.09 0.67 -18.12
N GLN A 288 4.82 1.35 -17.01
CA GLN A 288 5.84 2.01 -16.19
C GLN A 288 6.90 1.02 -15.71
N ALA A 289 6.49 -0.11 -15.12
CA ALA A 289 7.41 -1.16 -14.67
C ALA A 289 8.33 -1.63 -15.81
N LYS A 290 7.75 -1.96 -16.98
CA LYS A 290 8.52 -2.35 -18.18
C LYS A 290 9.47 -1.25 -18.65
N TRP A 291 9.04 0.01 -18.56
CA TRP A 291 9.87 1.15 -18.92
C TRP A 291 11.07 1.27 -17.98
N VAL A 292 10.87 1.14 -16.66
CA VAL A 292 11.95 1.16 -15.65
C VAL A 292 12.93 0.01 -15.90
N ILE A 293 12.43 -1.22 -16.07
CA ILE A 293 13.23 -2.42 -16.38
C ILE A 293 14.14 -2.17 -17.59
N LYS A 294 13.62 -1.52 -18.64
CA LYS A 294 14.40 -1.20 -19.84
C LYS A 294 15.60 -0.29 -19.54
N GLN A 295 15.48 0.64 -18.59
CA GLN A 295 16.57 1.57 -18.24
C GLN A 295 17.65 0.88 -17.41
N ILE A 296 17.25 -0.07 -16.54
CA ILE A 296 18.13 -0.65 -15.53
C ILE A 296 18.82 -1.92 -15.99
N LYS A 297 18.30 -2.64 -17.00
CA LYS A 297 18.76 -3.98 -17.42
C LYS A 297 20.25 -4.12 -17.76
N LYS A 298 20.95 -3.01 -18.01
CA LYS A 298 22.39 -3.00 -18.35
C LYS A 298 23.29 -2.80 -17.12
N TYR A 299 22.69 -2.57 -15.95
CA TYR A 299 23.38 -2.30 -14.70
C TYR A 299 23.16 -3.43 -13.72
N ASP A 300 24.20 -3.74 -12.95
CA ASP A 300 24.16 -4.73 -11.89
C ASP A 300 23.69 -4.07 -10.58
N ILE A 301 22.36 -3.91 -10.44
CA ILE A 301 21.75 -3.36 -9.24
C ILE A 301 21.57 -4.46 -8.19
N SER A 302 21.80 -4.12 -6.93
CA SER A 302 21.77 -5.07 -5.81
C SER A 302 20.67 -4.81 -4.79
N LEU A 303 19.91 -3.72 -4.97
CA LEU A 303 18.76 -3.33 -4.17
C LEU A 303 17.49 -3.21 -5.04
N PRO A 304 16.29 -3.13 -4.43
CA PRO A 304 15.03 -3.22 -5.14
C PRO A 304 14.75 -2.11 -6.16
N VAL A 305 13.74 -2.37 -6.99
CA VAL A 305 13.04 -1.38 -7.81
C VAL A 305 11.76 -0.98 -7.07
N VAL A 306 11.63 0.31 -6.81
CA VAL A 306 10.60 0.85 -5.91
C VAL A 306 9.51 1.53 -6.71
N PHE A 307 8.25 1.21 -6.38
CA PHE A 307 7.08 1.98 -6.75
C PHE A 307 6.88 3.11 -5.76
N ASP A 308 6.96 4.34 -6.24
CA ASP A 308 6.84 5.56 -5.45
C ASP A 308 5.63 6.36 -5.98
N PHE A 309 4.61 6.55 -5.14
CA PHE A 309 3.41 7.31 -5.46
C PHE A 309 3.05 8.21 -4.27
N GLU A 310 3.14 9.51 -4.48
CA GLU A 310 2.93 10.52 -3.42
C GLU A 310 2.05 11.69 -3.87
N SER A 311 1.42 11.63 -5.05
CA SER A 311 0.66 12.77 -5.57
C SER A 311 -0.82 12.69 -5.18
N PHE A 312 -1.17 13.36 -4.08
CA PHE A 312 -2.55 13.40 -3.57
C PHE A 312 -3.53 14.12 -4.48
N LYS A 313 -3.08 15.24 -5.05
CA LYS A 313 -3.88 15.97 -6.04
C LYS A 313 -4.21 15.07 -7.22
N ALA A 314 -3.20 14.37 -7.74
CA ALA A 314 -3.42 13.47 -8.86
C ALA A 314 -4.31 12.29 -8.44
N PHE A 315 -4.15 11.73 -7.24
CA PHE A 315 -5.03 10.66 -6.76
C PHE A 315 -6.49 11.11 -6.68
N ASN A 316 -6.75 12.32 -6.18
CA ASN A 316 -8.11 12.89 -6.11
C ASN A 316 -8.75 13.08 -7.50
N GLU A 317 -7.93 13.23 -8.54
CA GLU A 317 -8.36 13.37 -9.94
C GLU A 317 -8.42 12.02 -10.69
N MET A 318 -7.87 10.95 -10.11
CA MET A 318 -7.96 9.60 -10.64
C MET A 318 -9.23 8.98 -10.08
N ASP A 319 -10.24 8.70 -10.92
CA ASP A 319 -11.47 7.98 -10.56
C ASP A 319 -11.16 6.55 -10.02
N LEU A 320 -10.58 6.47 -8.83
CA LEU A 320 -9.98 5.29 -8.22
C LEU A 320 -10.30 5.24 -6.74
N SER A 321 -10.70 4.06 -6.29
CA SER A 321 -10.74 3.76 -4.87
C SER A 321 -9.33 3.49 -4.35
N ILE A 322 -9.15 3.59 -3.03
CA ILE A 322 -7.92 3.22 -2.34
C ILE A 322 -7.52 1.78 -2.69
N PHE A 323 -8.48 0.85 -2.73
CA PHE A 323 -8.19 -0.53 -3.14
C PHE A 323 -7.69 -0.61 -4.60
N GLY A 324 -8.28 0.17 -5.51
CA GLY A 324 -7.82 0.29 -6.90
C GLY A 324 -6.37 0.75 -7.01
N LEU A 325 -5.97 1.75 -6.21
CA LEU A 325 -4.60 2.25 -6.15
C LEU A 325 -3.62 1.19 -5.59
N ASN A 326 -4.03 0.40 -4.59
CA ASN A 326 -3.22 -0.71 -4.09
C ASN A 326 -2.99 -1.77 -5.16
N GLU A 327 -4.02 -2.15 -5.93
CA GLU A 327 -3.83 -3.14 -6.99
C GLU A 327 -3.00 -2.59 -8.18
N ILE A 328 -2.93 -1.26 -8.34
CA ILE A 328 -2.01 -0.59 -9.27
C ILE A 328 -0.56 -0.74 -8.80
N ALA A 329 -0.27 -0.44 -7.54
CA ALA A 329 1.05 -0.63 -6.94
C ALA A 329 1.51 -2.09 -7.04
N ASP A 330 0.64 -3.03 -6.66
CA ASP A 330 0.90 -4.47 -6.79
C ASP A 330 1.17 -4.87 -8.24
N THR A 331 0.46 -4.29 -9.21
CA THR A 331 0.70 -4.61 -10.63
C THR A 331 2.09 -4.16 -11.08
N PHE A 332 2.54 -2.98 -10.66
CA PHE A 332 3.90 -2.53 -10.94
C PHE A 332 4.92 -3.47 -10.31
N ILE A 333 4.78 -3.73 -9.00
CA ILE A 333 5.71 -4.53 -8.20
C ILE A 333 5.79 -5.97 -8.72
N ASN A 334 4.65 -6.62 -8.98
CA ASN A 334 4.62 -7.96 -9.57
C ASN A 334 5.28 -7.99 -10.96
N THR A 335 5.10 -6.95 -11.78
CA THR A 335 5.73 -6.89 -13.11
C THR A 335 7.26 -6.77 -13.02
N VAL A 336 7.77 -6.08 -12.00
CA VAL A 336 9.20 -6.02 -11.67
C VAL A 336 9.71 -7.38 -11.19
N GLU A 337 8.97 -8.03 -10.29
CA GLU A 337 9.28 -9.37 -9.76
C GLU A 337 9.33 -10.44 -10.85
N ASP A 338 8.35 -10.43 -11.76
CA ASP A 338 8.31 -11.31 -12.94
C ASP A 338 9.52 -11.14 -13.88
N ALA A 339 10.18 -9.97 -13.83
CA ALA A 339 11.38 -9.67 -14.60
C ALA A 339 12.70 -10.04 -13.87
N GLY A 340 12.61 -10.60 -12.67
CA GLY A 340 13.75 -11.08 -11.87
C GLY A 340 14.36 -10.04 -10.94
N TYR A 341 13.67 -8.91 -10.68
CA TYR A 341 14.10 -7.89 -9.71
C TYR A 341 13.22 -7.95 -8.47
N ASN A 342 13.74 -7.51 -7.32
CA ASN A 342 12.89 -7.32 -6.14
C ASN A 342 12.09 -6.03 -6.30
N GLY A 343 10.77 -6.10 -6.10
CA GLY A 343 9.89 -4.94 -6.13
C GLY A 343 9.48 -4.50 -4.72
N VAL A 344 9.37 -3.20 -4.50
CA VAL A 344 9.11 -2.59 -3.18
C VAL A 344 8.10 -1.46 -3.32
N LEU A 345 7.26 -1.28 -2.29
CA LEU A 345 6.42 -0.10 -2.13
C LEU A 345 7.14 0.94 -1.27
N TYR A 346 7.21 2.17 -1.75
CA TYR A 346 7.59 3.31 -0.91
C TYR A 346 6.34 4.05 -0.43
N GLY A 347 6.39 4.56 0.81
CA GLY A 347 5.32 5.42 1.31
C GLY A 347 5.63 6.03 2.67
N SER A 348 5.06 7.22 2.90
CA SER A 348 5.08 7.83 4.23
C SER A 348 4.25 7.02 5.23
N LYS A 349 4.62 7.06 6.52
CA LYS A 349 3.89 6.37 7.60
C LYS A 349 2.37 6.59 7.50
N ASN A 350 1.94 7.83 7.27
CA ASN A 350 0.51 8.16 7.22
C ASN A 350 -0.17 7.50 6.02
N TYR A 351 0.45 7.49 4.84
CA TYR A 351 -0.13 6.80 3.68
C TYR A 351 -0.06 5.29 3.80
N LEU A 352 1.00 4.75 4.37
CA LEU A 352 1.08 3.31 4.62
C LEU A 352 -0.06 2.82 5.52
N LYS A 353 -0.45 3.61 6.52
CA LYS A 353 -1.56 3.24 7.42
C LYS A 353 -2.95 3.42 6.81
N SER A 354 -3.12 4.32 5.85
CA SER A 354 -4.44 4.80 5.45
C SER A 354 -4.78 4.51 3.99
N ILE A 355 -3.81 4.69 3.09
CA ILE A 355 -3.93 4.39 1.65
C ILE A 355 -3.44 2.99 1.38
N TRP A 356 -2.23 2.63 1.79
CA TRP A 356 -1.62 1.37 1.37
C TRP A 356 -2.03 0.14 2.20
N LYS A 357 -3.12 0.21 2.96
CA LYS A 357 -3.53 -0.84 3.90
C LYS A 357 -3.92 -2.20 3.29
N TYR A 358 -3.99 -2.31 1.97
CA TYR A 358 -4.26 -3.57 1.25
C TYR A 358 -3.01 -4.17 0.62
N HIS A 359 -1.84 -3.52 0.72
CA HIS A 359 -0.59 -4.04 0.18
C HIS A 359 -0.10 -5.26 0.96
N THR A 360 0.59 -6.16 0.28
CA THR A 360 1.32 -7.30 0.90
C THR A 360 2.83 -7.24 0.64
N LYS A 361 3.28 -6.15 0.01
CA LYS A 361 4.65 -5.97 -0.47
C LYS A 361 5.60 -5.45 0.61
N SER A 362 6.90 -5.68 0.42
CA SER A 362 7.95 -5.09 1.25
C SER A 362 7.93 -3.56 1.15
N VAL A 363 8.19 -2.89 2.27
CA VAL A 363 8.03 -1.44 2.42
C VAL A 363 9.37 -0.73 2.64
N TRP A 364 9.59 0.33 1.87
CA TRP A 364 10.50 1.43 2.21
C TRP A 364 9.68 2.54 2.87
N LEU A 365 9.81 2.65 4.19
CA LEU A 365 9.04 3.57 5.03
C LEU A 365 9.67 4.95 5.02
N ALA A 366 8.89 6.00 4.74
CA ALA A 366 9.27 7.37 5.08
C ALA A 366 8.62 7.81 6.39
N HIS A 367 9.44 8.15 7.38
CA HIS A 367 8.98 8.71 8.64
C HIS A 367 10.09 9.50 9.32
N TYR A 368 10.01 10.84 9.28
CA TYR A 368 11.10 11.69 9.71
C TYR A 368 11.13 11.84 11.24
N THR A 369 11.84 10.93 11.90
CA THR A 369 11.93 10.82 13.35
C THR A 369 13.19 10.04 13.74
N SER A 370 13.56 10.05 15.02
CA SER A 370 14.61 9.18 15.57
C SER A 370 14.10 7.81 16.01
N GLN A 371 12.79 7.67 16.19
CA GLN A 371 12.15 6.39 16.49
C GLN A 371 10.77 6.37 15.86
N THR A 372 10.52 5.38 14.99
CA THR A 372 9.23 5.21 14.35
C THR A 372 8.26 4.44 15.27
N ASP A 373 6.99 4.78 15.18
CA ASP A 373 5.82 4.11 15.76
C ASP A 373 4.93 3.52 14.64
N TYR A 374 5.56 3.22 13.50
CA TYR A 374 4.93 2.46 12.43
C TYR A 374 4.96 0.97 12.80
N ASP A 375 3.77 0.39 12.87
CA ASP A 375 3.50 -0.97 13.34
C ASP A 375 3.51 -2.01 12.21
N GLY A 376 3.63 -1.57 10.95
CA GLY A 376 3.82 -2.44 9.80
C GLY A 376 5.27 -2.90 9.62
N GLU A 377 5.46 -3.93 8.80
CA GLU A 377 6.80 -4.41 8.47
C GLU A 377 7.46 -3.54 7.40
N TYR A 378 8.73 -3.21 7.59
CA TYR A 378 9.54 -2.46 6.62
C TYR A 378 10.98 -3.01 6.59
N PHE A 379 11.66 -2.86 5.45
CA PHE A 379 13.06 -3.29 5.29
C PHE A 379 14.02 -2.10 5.13
N MET A 380 13.49 -0.92 4.78
CA MET A 380 14.24 0.32 4.67
C MET A 380 13.44 1.46 5.31
N TRP A 381 14.13 2.39 5.94
CA TRP A 381 13.52 3.54 6.60
C TRP A 381 14.23 4.83 6.20
N GLN A 382 13.53 5.71 5.50
CA GLN A 382 13.93 7.09 5.24
C GLN A 382 13.62 7.92 6.49
N MET A 383 14.67 8.31 7.20
CA MET A 383 14.56 8.89 8.53
C MET A 383 14.59 10.43 8.55
N CYS A 384 15.01 11.06 7.45
CA CYS A 384 15.03 12.51 7.30
C CYS A 384 15.17 12.91 5.82
N ASP A 385 14.78 14.14 5.51
CA ASP A 385 14.98 14.83 4.22
C ASP A 385 15.98 16.00 4.29
N ASP A 386 16.52 16.26 5.49
CA ASP A 386 17.42 17.38 5.82
C ASP A 386 18.87 16.91 6.08
N GLY A 387 19.23 15.75 5.53
CA GLY A 387 20.53 15.14 5.70
C GLY A 387 21.66 15.89 5.01
N VAL A 388 22.86 15.86 5.60
CA VAL A 388 24.07 16.44 5.00
C VAL A 388 25.19 15.41 4.99
N ILE A 389 25.79 15.20 3.82
CA ILE A 389 26.88 14.26 3.58
C ILE A 389 27.92 14.86 2.63
N ASP A 390 29.20 14.58 2.87
CA ASP A 390 30.27 14.95 1.94
C ASP A 390 30.03 14.32 0.56
N GLY A 391 30.14 15.17 -0.47
CA GLY A 391 29.92 14.79 -1.87
C GLY A 391 28.60 15.26 -2.46
N ILE A 392 27.71 15.85 -1.66
CA ILE A 392 26.47 16.49 -2.12
C ILE A 392 26.42 17.93 -1.63
N ASN A 393 26.09 18.86 -2.53
CA ASN A 393 25.89 20.26 -2.16
C ASN A 393 24.40 20.50 -1.90
N GLY A 394 24.01 20.48 -0.62
CA GLY A 394 22.63 20.67 -0.19
C GLY A 394 22.12 19.49 0.64
N TYR A 395 20.80 19.41 0.80
CA TYR A 395 20.18 18.35 1.57
C TYR A 395 20.01 17.06 0.76
N VAL A 396 20.07 15.95 1.48
CA VAL A 396 19.84 14.61 0.95
C VAL A 396 19.04 13.80 1.97
N ASP A 397 18.20 12.93 1.44
CA ASP A 397 17.45 11.98 2.24
C ASP A 397 18.41 10.91 2.77
N ILE A 398 18.26 10.52 4.04
CA ILE A 398 19.10 9.48 4.67
C ILE A 398 18.24 8.26 5.03
N ASP A 399 18.75 7.09 4.63
CA ASP A 399 18.07 5.82 4.76
C ASP A 399 18.83 4.83 5.63
N ILE A 400 18.07 4.06 6.40
CA ILE A 400 18.56 2.90 7.14
C ILE A 400 18.01 1.63 6.47
N LEU A 401 18.90 0.80 5.96
CA LEU A 401 18.59 -0.51 5.38
C LEU A 401 18.78 -1.60 6.43
N TYR A 402 17.77 -2.45 6.64
CA TYR A 402 17.82 -3.56 7.58
C TYR A 402 18.09 -4.88 6.85
N LYS A 403 18.97 -5.73 7.41
CA LYS A 403 19.28 -7.05 6.84
C LYS A 403 18.12 -8.04 6.95
N ASN A 404 17.30 -7.87 7.98
CA ASN A 404 16.04 -8.59 8.19
C ASN A 404 14.90 -7.55 8.30
N SER A 405 13.69 -7.87 7.83
CA SER A 405 12.55 -6.96 7.99
C SER A 405 12.29 -6.66 9.45
N ARG A 406 11.87 -5.42 9.73
CA ARG A 406 11.62 -4.90 11.07
C ARG A 406 10.14 -4.61 11.29
N LYS A 407 9.70 -4.79 12.53
CA LYS A 407 8.41 -4.38 13.07
C LYS A 407 8.67 -3.72 14.43
N ASP A 408 8.14 -2.53 14.65
CA ASP A 408 8.34 -1.76 15.88
C ASP A 408 7.24 -1.95 16.93
#